data_AF-A0A370TS31-F1
#
_entry.id   AF-A0A370TS31-F1
#
_cell.length_a   1.000
_cell.length_b   1.000
_cell.length_c   1.000
_cell.angle_alpha   90.00
_cell.angle_beta   90.00
_cell.angle_gamma   90.00
#
_symmetry.space_group_name_H-M   'P 1'
#
loop_
_entity.id
_entity.type
_entity.pdbx_description
1 polymer ?
#
loop_
_entity_poly.entity_id
_entity_poly.type
_entity_poly.pdbx_seq_one_letter_code
_entity_poly.pdbx_strand_id
1 'polypeptide(L)'
;MPAPFIYLNSWPRLIHSHQHIDLAGTVLPRSSPQYQQLRFQLRQVLFQTLAAASDTFEFMYIFTNFQSDNELGRKVVGHYAEAAKARGCTFIPVVLTCDIAMNTQRIRSQERLRLLAERKGMLLDTVLLSEMREKGGMLK
;
A
#
# COMPACT_ATOMS: atom_id res chain seq x y z
N MET A 1 5.15 32.78 6.15
CA MET A 1 3.85 32.18 6.49
C MET A 1 4.12 30.88 7.21
N PRO A 2 3.60 30.64 8.42
CA PRO A 2 3.78 29.34 9.07
C PRO A 2 2.99 28.27 8.32
N ALA A 3 3.55 27.06 8.21
CA ALA A 3 2.88 25.93 7.57
C ALA A 3 1.56 25.60 8.32
N PRO A 4 0.48 25.23 7.61
CA PRO A 4 -0.76 24.85 8.25
C PRO A 4 -0.54 23.57 9.07
N PHE A 5 -0.71 23.68 10.39
CA PHE A 5 -0.77 22.53 11.28
C PHE A 5 -2.13 21.84 11.08
N ILE A 6 -2.11 20.58 10.65
CA ILE A 6 -3.30 19.74 10.58
C ILE A 6 -3.54 19.17 11.98
N TYR A 7 -4.51 19.73 12.71
CA TYR A 7 -4.96 19.16 13.98
C TYR A 7 -5.88 17.97 13.71
N LEU A 8 -5.41 16.78 14.07
CA LEU A 8 -6.16 15.53 13.93
C LEU A 8 -6.96 15.29 15.21
N ASN A 9 -8.22 15.71 15.23
CA ASN A 9 -9.13 15.47 16.35
C ASN A 9 -9.65 14.03 16.43
N SER A 10 -9.19 13.11 15.57
CA SER A 10 -9.62 11.71 15.54
C SER A 10 -8.46 10.73 15.57
N TRP A 11 -8.70 9.59 16.24
CA TRP A 11 -7.75 8.49 16.30
C TRP A 11 -7.57 7.89 14.90
N PRO A 12 -6.36 7.91 14.32
CA PRO A 12 -6.13 7.40 12.98
C PRO A 12 -6.31 5.89 12.94
N ARG A 13 -6.99 5.39 11.90
CA ARG A 13 -7.17 3.97 11.62
C ARG A 13 -6.19 3.54 10.54
N LEU A 14 -5.29 2.64 10.90
CA LEU A 14 -4.28 2.11 10.00
C LEU A 14 -4.81 0.87 9.27
N ILE A 15 -4.85 0.94 7.95
CA ILE A 15 -5.21 -0.18 7.07
C ILE A 15 -3.95 -0.61 6.33
N HIS A 16 -3.42 -1.76 6.74
CA HIS A 16 -2.24 -2.34 6.11
C HIS A 16 -2.61 -3.07 4.82
N SER A 17 -1.83 -2.91 3.75
CA SER A 17 -2.07 -3.62 2.49
C SER A 17 -2.12 -5.14 2.65
N HIS A 18 -1.39 -5.67 3.64
CA HIS A 18 -1.38 -7.09 3.97
C HIS A 18 -2.75 -7.62 4.40
N GLN A 19 -3.63 -6.80 4.98
CA GLN A 19 -4.97 -7.25 5.40
C GLN A 19 -5.79 -7.80 4.22
N HIS A 20 -5.72 -7.17 3.04
CA HIS A 20 -6.45 -7.66 1.86
C HIS A 20 -5.59 -8.58 0.97
N ILE A 21 -4.26 -8.43 0.97
CA ILE A 21 -3.33 -9.31 0.24
C ILE A 21 -3.37 -10.72 0.80
N ASP A 22 -3.34 -10.85 2.12
CA ASP A 22 -3.27 -12.14 2.79
C ASP A 22 -4.64 -12.83 2.77
N LEU A 23 -5.74 -12.07 2.90
CA LEU A 23 -7.09 -12.60 2.66
C LEU A 23 -7.23 -13.20 1.24
N ALA A 24 -6.79 -12.46 0.21
CA ALA A 24 -6.78 -13.00 -1.15
C ALA A 24 -5.87 -14.25 -1.26
N GLY A 25 -4.74 -14.26 -0.53
CA GLY A 25 -3.77 -15.35 -0.53
C GLY A 25 -4.27 -16.62 0.15
N THR A 26 -5.20 -16.50 1.10
CA THR A 26 -5.89 -17.63 1.72
C THR A 26 -6.87 -18.29 0.75
N VAL A 27 -7.48 -17.51 -0.15
CA VAL A 27 -8.48 -18.02 -1.11
C VAL A 27 -7.80 -18.56 -2.37
N LEU A 28 -6.83 -17.83 -2.92
CA LEU A 28 -6.14 -18.18 -4.16
C LEU A 28 -4.62 -18.12 -3.97
N PRO A 29 -3.86 -19.10 -4.52
CA PRO A 29 -2.41 -18.99 -4.55
C PRO A 29 -1.99 -17.74 -5.33
N ARG A 30 -0.92 -17.06 -4.91
CA ARG A 30 -0.47 -15.82 -5.56
C ARG A 30 -0.07 -15.99 -7.04
N SER A 31 0.23 -17.20 -7.46
CA SER A 31 0.51 -17.58 -8.85
C SER A 31 -0.75 -17.74 -9.71
N SER A 32 -1.94 -17.79 -9.10
CA SER A 32 -3.20 -17.87 -9.84
C SER A 32 -3.40 -16.61 -10.70
N PRO A 33 -3.81 -16.75 -11.98
CA PRO A 33 -4.13 -15.60 -12.80
C PRO A 33 -5.33 -14.78 -12.25
N GLN A 34 -6.21 -15.41 -11.46
CA GLN A 34 -7.35 -14.75 -10.81
C GLN A 34 -6.99 -14.01 -9.52
N TYR A 35 -5.79 -14.22 -8.96
CA TYR A 35 -5.38 -13.62 -7.69
C TYR A 35 -5.44 -12.08 -7.69
N GLN A 36 -4.95 -11.44 -8.75
CA GLN A 36 -4.97 -9.98 -8.84
C GLN A 36 -6.39 -9.43 -9.02
N GLN A 37 -7.26 -10.17 -9.73
CA GLN A 37 -8.67 -9.82 -9.87
C GLN A 37 -9.40 -9.87 -8.52
N LEU A 38 -9.17 -10.91 -7.72
CA LEU A 38 -9.73 -11.02 -6.37
C LEU A 38 -9.24 -9.85 -5.48
N ARG A 39 -7.94 -9.54 -5.49
CA ARG A 39 -7.41 -8.38 -4.76
C ARG A 39 -8.04 -7.06 -5.17
N PHE A 40 -8.35 -6.90 -6.44
CA PHE A 40 -9.04 -5.72 -6.95
C PHE A 40 -10.48 -5.65 -6.43
N GLN A 41 -11.24 -6.74 -6.52
CA GLN A 41 -12.62 -6.80 -6.04
C GLN A 41 -12.72 -6.57 -4.52
N LEU A 42 -11.85 -7.19 -3.72
CA LEU A 42 -11.80 -6.99 -2.27
C LEU A 42 -11.56 -5.51 -1.90
N ARG A 43 -10.68 -4.84 -2.64
CA ARG A 43 -10.41 -3.41 -2.43
C ARG A 43 -11.57 -2.52 -2.87
N GLN A 44 -12.27 -2.86 -3.97
CA GLN A 44 -13.49 -2.15 -4.34
C GLN A 44 -14.57 -2.25 -3.25
N VAL A 45 -14.82 -3.46 -2.73
CA VAL A 45 -15.79 -3.66 -1.66
C VAL A 45 -15.40 -2.85 -0.43
N LEU A 46 -14.14 -2.92 0.00
CA LEU A 46 -13.61 -2.12 1.11
C LEU A 46 -13.91 -0.63 0.94
N PHE A 47 -13.60 -0.07 -0.23
CA PHE A 47 -13.81 1.36 -0.50
C PHE A 47 -15.27 1.75 -0.62
N GLN A 48 -16.12 0.91 -1.22
CA GLN A 48 -17.56 1.15 -1.29
C GLN A 48 -18.19 1.14 0.10
N THR A 49 -17.85 0.14 0.93
CA THR A 49 -18.31 0.09 2.32
C THR A 49 -17.84 1.31 3.09
N LEU A 50 -16.57 1.70 2.93
CA LEU A 50 -16.02 2.86 3.60
C LEU A 50 -16.70 4.17 3.14
N ALA A 51 -17.00 4.33 1.86
CA ALA A 51 -17.71 5.51 1.37
C ALA A 51 -19.14 5.63 1.94
N ALA A 52 -19.81 4.50 2.20
CA ALA A 52 -21.19 4.47 2.71
C ALA A 52 -21.32 4.50 4.24
N ALA A 53 -20.28 4.13 4.99
CA ALA A 53 -20.30 4.03 6.45
C ALA A 53 -20.17 5.41 7.12
N SER A 54 -21.28 6.15 7.20
CA SER A 54 -21.34 7.53 7.73
C SER A 54 -20.89 7.64 9.19
N ASP A 55 -21.10 6.61 10.00
CA ASP A 55 -20.63 6.48 11.39
C ASP A 55 -19.10 6.52 11.52
N THR A 56 -18.37 6.34 10.42
CA THR A 56 -16.91 6.38 10.42
C THR A 56 -16.33 7.72 9.96
N PHE A 57 -17.15 8.69 9.56
CA PHE A 57 -16.68 9.89 8.83
C PHE A 57 -15.76 10.80 9.64
N GLU A 58 -15.82 10.72 10.97
CA GLU A 58 -14.88 11.42 11.85
C GLU A 58 -13.46 10.82 11.82
N PHE A 59 -13.28 9.56 11.43
CA PHE A 59 -11.97 8.91 11.43
C PHE A 59 -11.10 9.29 10.24
N MET A 60 -9.83 9.54 10.53
CA MET A 60 -8.77 9.50 9.54
C MET A 60 -8.39 8.05 9.23
N TYR A 61 -8.23 7.74 7.94
CA TYR A 61 -7.72 6.44 7.49
C TYR A 61 -6.33 6.59 6.87
N ILE A 62 -5.38 5.82 7.38
CA ILE A 62 -4.02 5.71 6.84
C ILE A 62 -3.91 4.37 6.14
N PHE A 63 -3.68 4.39 4.83
CA PHE A 63 -3.46 3.19 4.06
C PHE A 63 -1.98 3.03 3.76
N THR A 64 -1.37 1.92 4.18
CA THR A 64 -0.01 1.58 3.74
C THR A 64 -0.09 0.70 2.51
N ASN A 65 0.64 1.04 1.46
CA ASN A 65 0.67 0.25 0.25
C ASN A 65 2.02 0.38 -0.46
N PHE A 66 2.36 -0.64 -1.24
CA PHE A 66 3.47 -0.62 -2.17
C PHE A 66 2.90 -0.70 -3.59
N GLN A 67 3.26 0.24 -4.45
CA GLN A 67 2.81 0.28 -5.84
C GLN A 67 4.01 0.46 -6.77
N SER A 68 4.01 -0.32 -7.85
CA SER A 68 4.94 -0.16 -8.97
C SER A 68 4.58 1.07 -9.79
N ASP A 69 5.56 1.70 -10.45
CA ASP A 69 5.31 2.80 -11.38
C ASP A 69 4.91 2.31 -12.79
N ASN A 70 3.96 1.39 -12.83
CA ASN A 70 3.36 0.92 -14.07
C ASN A 70 1.87 1.26 -14.10
N GLU A 71 1.22 0.97 -15.22
CA GLU A 71 -0.20 1.27 -15.42
C GLU A 71 -1.08 0.66 -14.31
N LEU A 72 -0.79 -0.58 -13.91
CA LEU A 72 -1.52 -1.25 -12.84
C LEU A 72 -1.36 -0.52 -11.50
N GLY A 73 -0.14 -0.13 -11.14
CA GLY A 73 0.11 0.57 -9.89
C GLY A 73 -0.54 1.96 -9.85
N ARG A 74 -0.47 2.70 -10.96
CA ARG A 74 -1.17 4.00 -11.09
C ARG A 74 -2.69 3.85 -11.01
N LYS A 75 -3.27 2.83 -11.65
CA LYS A 75 -4.71 2.49 -11.51
C LYS A 75 -5.08 2.23 -10.06
N VAL A 76 -4.24 1.48 -9.33
CA VAL A 76 -4.49 1.18 -7.91
C VAL A 76 -4.48 2.44 -7.05
N VAL A 77 -3.55 3.38 -7.27
CA VAL A 77 -3.55 4.69 -6.59
C VAL A 77 -4.82 5.48 -6.91
N GLY A 78 -5.27 5.46 -8.17
CA GLY A 78 -6.53 6.08 -8.58
C GLY A 78 -7.75 5.59 -7.78
N HIS A 79 -7.79 4.31 -7.40
CA HIS A 79 -8.89 3.81 -6.58
C HIS A 79 -8.96 4.46 -5.19
N TYR A 80 -7.82 4.83 -4.59
CA TYR A 80 -7.82 5.55 -3.30
C TYR A 80 -8.35 6.97 -3.46
N ALA A 81 -7.97 7.65 -4.55
CA ALA A 81 -8.46 8.99 -4.85
C ALA A 81 -9.98 8.99 -5.11
N GLU A 82 -10.49 8.02 -5.89
CA GLU A 82 -11.92 7.88 -6.13
C GLU A 82 -12.68 7.50 -4.85
N ALA A 83 -12.12 6.64 -3.99
CA ALA A 83 -12.73 6.31 -2.71
C ALA A 83 -12.84 7.53 -1.78
N ALA A 84 -11.80 8.36 -1.71
CA ALA A 84 -11.82 9.60 -0.94
C ALA A 84 -12.86 10.58 -1.49
N LYS A 85 -12.92 10.73 -2.82
CA LYS A 85 -13.94 11.55 -3.49
C LYS A 85 -15.36 11.05 -3.20
N ALA A 86 -15.61 9.75 -3.32
CA ALA A 86 -16.91 9.14 -3.05
C ALA A 86 -17.34 9.32 -1.58
N ARG A 87 -16.38 9.30 -0.65
CA ARG A 87 -16.61 9.56 0.78
C ARG A 87 -16.72 11.05 1.12
N GLY A 88 -16.36 11.96 0.21
CA GLY A 88 -16.32 13.39 0.47
C GLY A 88 -15.16 13.83 1.37
N CYS A 89 -14.04 13.10 1.38
CA CYS A 89 -12.85 13.44 2.17
C CYS A 89 -11.62 13.80 1.33
N THR A 90 -10.60 14.36 1.97
CA THR A 90 -9.35 14.75 1.31
C THR A 90 -8.45 13.53 1.12
N PHE A 91 -7.96 13.33 -0.11
CA PHE A 91 -6.92 12.35 -0.40
C PHE A 91 -5.54 12.98 -0.30
N ILE A 92 -4.67 12.45 0.57
CA ILE A 92 -3.29 12.91 0.75
C ILE A 92 -2.33 11.76 0.42
N PRO A 93 -1.75 11.70 -0.80
CA PRO A 93 -0.76 10.69 -1.14
C PRO A 93 0.59 11.04 -0.50
N VAL A 94 1.10 10.16 0.36
CA VAL A 94 2.47 10.24 0.89
C VAL A 94 3.33 9.19 0.19
N VAL A 95 4.22 9.64 -0.68
CA VAL A 95 5.13 8.77 -1.44
C VAL A 95 6.49 8.80 -0.77
N LEU A 96 6.94 7.62 -0.31
CA LEU A 96 8.28 7.45 0.26
C LEU A 96 9.22 6.94 -0.84
N THR A 97 10.24 7.73 -1.17
CA THR A 97 11.28 7.36 -2.13
C THR A 97 12.61 7.17 -1.41
N CYS A 98 13.52 6.40 -2.02
CA CYS A 98 14.90 6.30 -1.57
C CYS A 98 15.77 5.80 -2.73
N ASP A 99 17.02 6.21 -2.75
CA ASP A 99 17.99 5.71 -3.72
C ASP A 99 18.23 4.20 -3.57
N ILE A 100 18.88 3.62 -4.59
CA ILE A 100 19.18 2.19 -4.63
C ILE A 100 20.12 1.77 -3.50
N ALA A 101 21.07 2.62 -3.09
CA ALA A 101 22.04 2.30 -2.06
C ALA A 101 21.35 2.14 -0.69
N MET A 102 20.51 3.09 -0.32
CA MET A 102 19.69 3.05 0.89
C MET A 102 18.68 1.91 0.86
N ASN A 103 18.04 1.66 -0.28
CA ASN A 103 17.09 0.55 -0.41
C ASN A 103 17.79 -0.81 -0.21
N THR A 104 18.97 -0.97 -0.82
CA THR A 104 19.84 -2.16 -0.69
C THR A 104 20.23 -2.39 0.77
N GLN A 105 20.63 -1.32 1.47
CA GLN A 105 20.95 -1.40 2.90
C GLN A 105 19.72 -1.81 3.73
N ARG A 106 18.55 -1.21 3.48
CA ARG A 106 17.31 -1.48 4.24
C ARG A 106 16.82 -2.92 4.08
N ILE A 107 16.88 -3.49 2.87
CA ILE A 107 16.45 -4.88 2.66
C ILE A 107 17.40 -5.90 3.33
N ARG A 108 18.61 -5.48 3.75
CA ARG A 108 19.54 -6.30 4.52
C ARG A 108 19.62 -5.92 6.00
N SER A 109 18.79 -5.00 6.46
CA SER A 109 18.79 -4.56 7.87
C SER A 109 18.43 -5.70 8.83
N GLN A 110 18.92 -5.61 10.08
CA GLN A 110 18.60 -6.60 11.11
C GLN A 110 17.10 -6.71 11.37
N GLU A 111 16.38 -5.59 11.31
CA GLU A 111 14.91 -5.55 11.40
C GLU A 111 14.27 -6.40 10.28
N ARG A 112 14.73 -6.22 9.03
CA ARG A 112 14.24 -6.98 7.88
C ARG A 112 14.50 -8.48 8.02
N LEU A 113 15.67 -8.85 8.52
CA LEU A 113 16.05 -10.25 8.76
C LEU A 113 15.24 -10.88 9.89
N ARG A 114 14.87 -10.12 10.93
CA ARG A 114 13.96 -10.60 11.98
C ARG A 114 12.57 -10.90 11.43
N LEU A 115 12.03 -10.03 10.57
CA LEU A 115 10.72 -10.24 9.93
C LEU A 115 10.68 -11.48 9.01
N LEU A 116 11.83 -11.91 8.47
CA LEU A 116 11.94 -13.16 7.71
C LEU A 116 11.67 -14.38 8.59
N ALA A 117 12.13 -14.36 9.85
CA ALA A 117 11.93 -15.47 10.79
C ALA A 117 10.43 -15.70 11.09
N GLU A 118 9.60 -14.66 10.93
CA GLU A 118 8.14 -14.72 11.02
C GLU A 118 7.46 -15.23 9.74
N ARG A 119 8.21 -15.78 8.77
CA ARG A 119 7.72 -16.35 7.49
C ARG A 119 6.95 -15.38 6.58
N LYS A 120 7.10 -14.07 6.77
CA LYS A 120 6.63 -13.09 5.79
C LYS A 120 7.61 -13.11 4.62
N GLY A 121 7.16 -13.58 3.45
CA GLY A 121 7.98 -13.56 2.24
C GLY A 121 8.45 -12.15 1.91
N MET A 122 9.75 -11.88 2.09
CA MET A 122 10.36 -10.58 1.91
C MET A 122 11.45 -10.66 0.84
N LEU A 123 11.50 -9.64 -0.03
CA LEU A 123 12.62 -9.47 -0.95
C LEU A 123 13.88 -9.14 -0.14
N LEU A 124 14.88 -10.03 -0.21
CA LEU A 124 16.22 -9.86 0.35
C LEU A 124 17.31 -9.87 -0.73
N ASP A 125 16.96 -10.34 -1.93
CA ASP A 125 17.90 -10.39 -3.05
C ASP A 125 18.14 -8.98 -3.59
N THR A 126 19.37 -8.52 -3.40
CA THR A 126 19.85 -7.20 -3.80
C THR A 126 20.09 -7.09 -5.30
N VAL A 127 20.38 -8.21 -5.98
CA VAL A 127 20.52 -8.26 -7.43
C VAL A 127 19.14 -8.13 -8.06
N LEU A 128 18.18 -8.94 -7.60
CA LEU A 128 16.79 -8.85 -8.06
C LEU A 128 16.19 -7.46 -7.78
N LEU A 129 16.48 -6.87 -6.62
CA LEU A 129 16.04 -5.50 -6.31
C LEU A 129 16.59 -4.49 -7.32
N SER A 130 17.87 -4.59 -7.68
CA SER A 130 18.52 -3.68 -8.63
C SER A 130 17.86 -3.78 -10.00
N GLU A 131 17.61 -5.00 -10.47
CA GLU A 131 16.89 -5.21 -11.73
C GLU A 131 15.47 -4.62 -11.71
N MET A 132 14.73 -4.77 -10.61
CA MET A 132 13.38 -4.20 -10.48
C MET A 132 13.39 -2.68 -10.51
N ARG A 133 14.43 -2.04 -9.95
CA ARG A 133 14.62 -0.59 -9.95
C ARG A 133 15.03 -0.06 -11.33
N GLU A 134 15.90 -0.76 -12.04
CA GLU A 134 16.34 -0.39 -13.39
C GLU A 134 15.24 -0.51 -14.43
N LYS A 135 14.44 -1.59 -14.38
CA LYS A 135 13.31 -1.85 -15.29
C LYS A 135 12.11 -0.92 -15.07
N GLY A 136 12.21 0.08 -14.20
CA GLY A 136 11.12 1.01 -13.87
C GLY A 136 9.96 0.36 -13.11
N GLY A 137 10.18 -0.82 -12.52
CA GLY A 137 9.15 -1.55 -11.78
C GLY A 137 8.80 -0.93 -10.43
N MET A 138 9.53 0.07 -9.97
CA MET A 138 9.34 0.75 -8.69
C MET A 138 9.49 2.26 -8.88
N LEU A 139 8.67 3.05 -8.18
CA LEU A 139 8.84 4.50 -8.10
C LEU A 139 10.27 4.80 -7.64
N LYS A 140 10.98 5.67 -8.37
CA LYS A 140 12.37 6.05 -8.08
C LYS A 140 12.42 6.88 -6.81
#